data_AF-A0A2S7D5R9-F1
#
_entry.id   AF-A0A2S7D5R9-F1
#
_cell.length_a   1.000
_cell.length_b   1.000
_cell.length_c   1.000
_cell.angle_alpha   90.00
_cell.angle_beta   90.00
_cell.angle_gamma   90.00
#
_symmetry.space_group_name_H-M   'P 1'
#
loop_
_entity.id
_entity.type
_entity.pdbx_description
1 polymer ?
#
loop_
_entity_poly.entity_id
_entity_poly.type
_entity_poly.pdbx_seq_one_letter_code
_entity_poly.pdbx_strand_id
1 'polypeptide(L)'
;MPVHSFIDRDEYAHLTTLVADHYTGRGIIVDAGCFAGSSTLALCAGIREDLLKTADSKILVAIDRFVVEDTYLTQHFLETGEDIRYGESFLTTFLDTVAAFLPWIEVRAGEVTRVGRLERPVELLFLDVAKSPYLNAYALRHWFPNLTDSAIVVQQDFYSPAHHWIASSMGALLDHVDVLTERVGETAVFRFRTPPDAATLVEAGRTDRPAQSLHYLDQMIGRLSAENRPPLLISKAKMLNRSGASADAKEILRDLLGGTPVRSMPKWNQWLSSALQIIAPELLDTYRTIAHP
;
A
#
# COMPACT_ATOMS: atom_id res chain seq x y z
N MET A 1 19.35 3.75 2.76
CA MET A 1 17.98 3.82 3.29
C MET A 1 18.00 4.75 4.49
N PRO A 2 17.08 5.72 4.58
CA PRO A 2 16.99 6.64 5.72
C PRO A 2 16.74 5.91 7.04
N VAL A 3 17.01 6.60 8.14
CA VAL A 3 16.85 6.06 9.52
C VAL A 3 15.38 5.85 9.87
N HIS A 4 14.51 6.76 9.45
CA HIS A 4 13.06 6.68 9.67
C HIS A 4 12.37 6.09 8.45
N SER A 5 12.07 4.79 8.50
CA SER A 5 11.44 4.06 7.40
C SER A 5 10.49 2.98 7.92
N PHE A 6 9.32 2.89 7.29
CA PHE A 6 8.41 1.75 7.44
C PHE A 6 8.37 0.83 6.22
N ILE A 7 9.06 1.20 5.13
CA ILE A 7 9.37 0.31 4.04
C ILE A 7 10.72 -0.37 4.28
N ASP A 8 10.87 -1.61 3.83
CA ASP A 8 12.13 -2.34 3.95
C ASP A 8 13.13 -2.00 2.82
N ARG A 9 14.33 -2.61 2.87
CA ARG A 9 15.39 -2.36 1.87
C ARG A 9 15.00 -2.87 0.48
N ASP A 10 14.25 -3.95 0.40
CA ASP A 10 13.85 -4.56 -0.87
C ASP A 10 12.75 -3.71 -1.52
N GLU A 11 11.79 -3.21 -0.73
CA GLU A 11 10.79 -2.23 -1.15
C GLU A 11 11.45 -0.94 -1.64
N TYR A 12 12.42 -0.39 -0.88
CA TYR A 12 13.17 0.80 -1.30
C TYR A 12 13.87 0.57 -2.65
N ALA A 13 14.63 -0.52 -2.78
CA ALA A 13 15.36 -0.82 -4.02
C ALA A 13 14.40 -1.07 -5.20
N HIS A 14 13.26 -1.70 -4.92
CA HIS A 14 12.23 -1.93 -5.91
C HIS A 14 11.63 -0.61 -6.41
N LEU A 15 11.27 0.32 -5.53
CA LEU A 15 10.74 1.63 -5.92
C LEU A 15 11.73 2.42 -6.78
N THR A 16 13.02 2.42 -6.41
CA THR A 16 14.06 3.06 -7.22
C THR A 16 14.16 2.45 -8.62
N THR A 17 14.17 1.12 -8.71
CA THR A 17 14.24 0.41 -10.01
C THR A 17 12.98 0.66 -10.84
N LEU A 18 11.81 0.63 -10.20
CA LEU A 18 10.51 0.85 -10.82
C LEU A 18 10.43 2.22 -11.49
N VAL A 19 10.90 3.28 -10.82
CA VAL A 19 10.97 4.63 -11.41
C VAL A 19 11.98 4.65 -12.55
N ALA A 20 13.17 4.09 -12.36
CA ALA A 20 14.21 4.10 -13.40
C ALA A 20 13.77 3.42 -14.70
N ASP A 21 13.02 2.33 -14.59
CA ASP A 21 12.60 1.51 -15.73
C ASP A 21 11.35 2.04 -16.45
N HIS A 22 10.52 2.85 -15.77
CA HIS A 22 9.19 3.17 -16.27
C HIS A 22 8.81 4.64 -16.28
N TYR A 23 9.46 5.50 -15.50
CA TYR A 23 9.11 6.92 -15.47
C TYR A 23 9.69 7.65 -16.70
N THR A 24 8.80 8.15 -17.54
CA THR A 24 9.13 8.86 -18.79
C THR A 24 9.12 10.37 -18.65
N GLY A 25 8.49 10.91 -17.59
CA GLY A 25 8.37 12.36 -17.37
C GLY A 25 7.18 13.00 -18.09
N ARG A 26 6.19 12.21 -18.54
CA ARG A 26 4.96 12.72 -19.19
C ARG A 26 3.87 13.05 -18.18
N GLY A 27 3.96 12.51 -16.97
CA GLY A 27 3.15 12.89 -15.83
C GLY A 27 4.01 13.17 -14.61
N ILE A 28 3.36 13.35 -13.47
CA ILE A 28 4.03 13.46 -12.17
C ILE A 28 4.12 12.11 -11.47
N ILE A 29 5.05 12.04 -10.52
CA ILE A 29 5.08 11.02 -9.48
C ILE A 29 4.30 11.54 -8.27
N VAL A 30 3.50 10.70 -7.64
CA VAL A 30 2.79 11.02 -6.39
C VAL A 30 3.20 10.02 -5.33
N ASP A 31 3.70 10.52 -4.21
CA ASP A 31 3.96 9.76 -2.99
C ASP A 31 2.93 10.16 -1.93
N ALA A 32 1.92 9.32 -1.74
CA ALA A 32 0.81 9.60 -0.84
C ALA A 32 0.93 8.77 0.44
N GLY A 33 1.41 9.40 1.51
CA GLY A 33 1.74 8.80 2.79
C GLY A 33 3.25 8.68 2.96
N CYS A 34 3.99 9.74 2.63
CA CYS A 34 5.44 9.68 2.50
C CYS A 34 6.19 9.59 3.84
N PHE A 35 5.51 9.80 4.98
CA PHE A 35 6.09 9.78 6.31
C PHE A 35 7.39 10.62 6.37
N ALA A 36 8.50 10.07 6.87
CA ALA A 36 9.80 10.72 6.97
C ALA A 36 10.61 10.69 5.64
N GLY A 37 10.01 10.24 4.53
CA GLY A 37 10.55 10.46 3.18
C GLY A 37 11.36 9.30 2.60
N SER A 38 11.34 8.11 3.20
CA SER A 38 12.06 6.94 2.66
C SER A 38 11.53 6.49 1.30
N SER A 39 10.21 6.43 1.12
CA SER A 39 9.58 6.18 -0.18
C SER A 39 9.88 7.30 -1.17
N THR A 40 9.77 8.56 -0.74
CA THR A 40 10.02 9.73 -1.59
C THR A 40 11.45 9.73 -2.10
N LEU A 41 12.41 9.45 -1.23
CA LEU A 41 13.82 9.36 -1.59
C LEU A 41 14.07 8.21 -2.57
N ALA A 42 13.45 7.05 -2.36
CA ALA A 42 13.54 5.91 -3.29
C ALA A 42 13.01 6.26 -4.67
N LEU A 43 11.85 6.92 -4.72
CA LEU A 43 11.21 7.38 -5.95
C LEU A 43 12.09 8.41 -6.67
N CYS A 44 12.59 9.43 -5.96
CA CYS A 44 13.49 10.43 -6.51
C CYS A 44 14.81 9.82 -7.04
N ALA A 45 15.38 8.86 -6.32
CA ALA A 45 16.64 8.22 -6.68
C ALA A 45 16.57 7.44 -8.01
N GLY A 46 15.38 7.00 -8.42
CA GLY A 46 15.18 6.33 -9.71
C GLY A 46 15.01 7.29 -10.89
N ILE A 47 14.83 8.59 -10.65
CA ILE A 47 14.58 9.55 -11.74
C ILE A 47 15.87 9.79 -12.51
N ARG A 48 15.80 9.65 -13.85
CA ARG A 48 16.94 9.90 -14.74
C ARG A 48 17.38 11.36 -14.68
N GLU A 49 18.70 11.60 -14.65
CA GLU A 49 19.28 12.93 -14.46
C GLU A 49 18.89 13.93 -15.57
N ASP A 50 18.73 13.45 -16.81
CA ASP A 50 18.27 14.27 -17.93
C ASP A 50 16.85 14.82 -17.70
N LEU A 51 15.94 14.00 -17.15
CA LEU A 51 14.59 14.44 -16.81
C LEU A 51 14.59 15.50 -15.70
N LEU A 52 15.47 15.37 -14.71
CA LEU A 52 15.62 16.38 -13.64
C LEU A 52 16.12 17.72 -14.19
N LYS A 53 17.06 17.69 -15.15
CA LYS A 53 17.64 18.89 -15.76
C LYS A 53 16.67 19.64 -16.66
N THR A 54 15.75 18.93 -17.32
CA THR A 54 14.74 19.51 -18.21
C THR A 54 13.40 19.75 -17.54
N ALA A 55 13.27 19.50 -16.24
CA ALA A 55 12.03 19.68 -15.52
C ALA A 55 11.71 21.17 -15.33
N ASP A 56 10.72 21.68 -16.06
CA ASP A 56 10.22 23.05 -15.91
C ASP A 56 9.26 23.23 -14.72
N SER A 57 8.93 22.15 -14.01
CA SER A 57 8.03 22.16 -12.85
C SER A 57 8.36 21.05 -11.86
N LYS A 58 7.71 21.07 -10.68
CA LYS A 58 7.82 20.01 -9.67
C LYS A 58 7.35 18.67 -10.25
N ILE A 59 8.19 17.67 -10.32
CA ILE A 59 7.85 16.38 -10.95
C ILE A 59 7.29 15.36 -9.96
N LEU A 60 7.50 15.58 -8.66
CA LEU A 60 6.98 14.71 -7.60
C LEU A 60 6.12 15.52 -6.65
N VAL A 61 4.99 14.94 -6.23
CA VAL A 61 4.14 15.48 -5.15
C VAL A 61 4.22 14.52 -3.96
N ALA A 62 4.72 15.01 -2.83
CA ALA A 62 4.80 14.25 -1.58
C ALA A 62 3.71 14.74 -0.62
N ILE A 63 2.84 13.84 -0.17
CA ILE A 63 1.67 14.15 0.64
C ILE A 63 1.73 13.38 1.95
N ASP A 64 1.66 14.08 3.07
CA ASP A 64 1.48 13.50 4.40
C ASP A 64 0.86 14.56 5.33
N ARG A 65 0.37 14.13 6.47
CA ARG A 65 -0.04 15.04 7.55
C ARG A 65 1.17 15.68 8.22
N PHE A 66 2.31 14.99 8.26
CA PHE A 66 3.54 15.41 8.94
C PHE A 66 3.33 15.76 10.41
N VAL A 67 2.41 15.06 11.09
CA VAL A 67 2.13 15.21 12.52
C VAL A 67 2.06 13.83 13.16
N VAL A 68 2.68 13.68 14.32
CA VAL A 68 2.61 12.44 15.11
C VAL A 68 1.23 12.34 15.75
N GLU A 69 0.35 11.52 15.18
CA GLU A 69 -1.01 11.31 15.71
C GLU A 69 -1.25 9.88 16.20
N ASP A 70 -0.22 9.04 16.16
CA ASP A 70 -0.28 7.66 16.60
C ASP A 70 0.86 7.35 17.56
N THR A 71 0.58 6.54 18.59
CA THR A 71 1.58 6.20 19.62
C THR A 71 2.76 5.40 19.07
N TYR A 72 2.55 4.59 18.03
CA TYR A 72 3.64 3.84 17.39
C TYR A 72 4.62 4.77 16.66
N LEU A 73 4.16 5.93 16.16
CA LEU A 73 5.04 6.93 15.54
C LEU A 73 5.91 7.62 16.60
N THR A 74 5.32 7.98 17.75
CA THR A 74 6.10 8.51 18.89
C THR A 74 7.17 7.52 19.33
N GLN A 75 6.80 6.23 19.46
CA GLN A 75 7.73 5.18 19.84
C GLN A 75 8.84 5.01 18.79
N HIS A 76 8.50 5.01 17.49
CA HIS A 76 9.46 4.91 16.41
C HIS A 76 10.50 6.03 16.48
N PHE A 77 10.06 7.29 16.56
CA PHE A 77 10.98 8.43 16.63
C PHE A 77 11.92 8.31 17.84
N LEU A 78 11.37 7.97 19.02
CA LEU A 78 12.17 7.77 20.23
C LEU A 78 13.22 6.67 20.08
N GLU A 79 12.85 5.51 19.51
CA GLU A 79 13.76 4.39 19.25
C GLU A 79 14.85 4.73 18.24
N THR A 80 14.54 5.62 17.30
CA THR A 80 15.49 6.12 16.30
C THR A 80 16.30 7.35 16.76
N GLY A 81 16.12 7.79 18.00
CA GLY A 81 16.92 8.86 18.62
C GLY A 81 16.38 10.28 18.48
N GLU A 82 15.14 10.44 17.99
CA GLU A 82 14.46 11.73 17.83
C GLU A 82 13.36 11.89 18.92
N ASP A 83 13.34 13.01 19.64
CA ASP A 83 12.30 13.33 20.64
C ASP A 83 11.14 14.10 19.97
N ILE A 84 10.48 13.47 19.00
CA ILE A 84 9.27 14.01 18.35
C ILE A 84 8.04 13.36 18.99
N ARG A 85 7.25 14.18 19.68
CA ARG A 85 6.15 13.73 20.53
C ARG A 85 4.81 13.81 19.81
N TYR A 86 3.80 13.16 20.41
CA TYR A 86 2.42 13.24 19.94
C TYR A 86 1.97 14.71 19.76
N GLY A 87 1.39 15.01 18.60
CA GLY A 87 0.96 16.34 18.19
C GLY A 87 2.06 17.22 17.58
N GLU A 88 3.32 16.80 17.65
CA GLU A 88 4.43 17.53 17.04
C GLU A 88 4.61 17.14 15.57
N SER A 89 5.19 18.06 14.81
CA SER A 89 5.47 17.85 13.40
C SER A 89 6.81 17.17 13.17
N PHE A 90 6.85 16.22 12.23
CA PHE A 90 8.09 15.62 11.72
C PHE A 90 8.42 16.13 10.31
N LEU A 91 7.82 17.24 9.86
CA LEU A 91 8.06 17.81 8.53
C LEU A 91 9.55 18.11 8.30
N THR A 92 10.26 18.62 9.32
CA THR A 92 11.70 18.89 9.23
C THR A 92 12.48 17.61 8.91
N THR A 93 12.19 16.50 9.59
CA THR A 93 12.81 15.19 9.35
C THR A 93 12.61 14.72 7.91
N PHE A 94 11.41 14.93 7.36
CA PHE A 94 11.13 14.65 5.96
C PHE A 94 11.97 15.54 5.03
N LEU A 95 11.97 16.87 5.25
CA LEU A 95 12.68 17.83 4.42
C LEU A 95 14.19 17.56 4.40
N ASP A 96 14.78 17.21 5.54
CA ASP A 96 16.19 16.84 5.66
C ASP A 96 16.50 15.56 4.88
N THR A 97 15.61 14.56 4.97
CA THR A 97 15.75 13.28 4.25
C THR A 97 15.77 13.48 2.73
N VAL A 98 14.94 14.39 2.21
CA VAL A 98 14.82 14.63 0.76
C VAL A 98 15.53 15.89 0.29
N ALA A 99 16.41 16.48 1.10
CA ALA A 99 17.00 17.80 0.89
C ALA A 99 17.61 17.98 -0.52
N ALA A 100 18.32 16.95 -1.01
CA ALA A 100 18.94 16.96 -2.33
C ALA A 100 17.94 17.05 -3.49
N PHE A 101 16.68 16.64 -3.28
CA PHE A 101 15.63 16.58 -4.29
C PHE A 101 14.53 17.63 -4.13
N LEU A 102 14.56 18.44 -3.06
CA LEU A 102 13.56 19.49 -2.78
C LEU A 102 13.23 20.40 -3.98
N PRO A 103 14.17 20.79 -4.86
CA PRO A 103 13.84 21.58 -6.04
C PRO A 103 12.77 20.94 -6.94
N TRP A 104 12.66 19.62 -6.96
CA TRP A 104 11.73 18.87 -7.81
C TRP A 104 10.50 18.33 -7.08
N ILE A 105 10.45 18.48 -5.76
CA ILE A 105 9.34 17.99 -4.92
C ILE A 105 8.38 19.13 -4.57
N GLU A 106 7.09 18.89 -4.76
CA GLU A 106 5.99 19.66 -4.19
C GLU A 106 5.55 18.97 -2.89
N VAL A 107 5.88 19.57 -1.75
CA VAL A 107 5.53 19.02 -0.43
C VAL A 107 4.18 19.57 0.00
N ARG A 108 3.25 18.67 0.35
CA ARG A 108 1.89 19.04 0.75
C ARG A 108 1.58 18.47 2.13
N ALA A 109 1.72 19.33 3.14
CA ALA A 109 1.43 19.00 4.52
C ALA A 109 -0.05 19.21 4.85
N GLY A 110 -0.70 18.13 5.31
CA GLY A 110 -2.05 18.19 5.86
C GLY A 110 -2.90 16.97 5.49
N GLU A 111 -4.17 17.03 5.91
CA GLU A 111 -5.15 15.99 5.59
C GLU A 111 -5.25 15.76 4.09
N VAL A 112 -5.07 14.51 3.67
CA VAL A 112 -5.02 14.13 2.25
C VAL A 112 -6.26 14.55 1.48
N THR A 113 -7.43 14.56 2.11
CA THR A 113 -8.68 14.99 1.49
C THR A 113 -8.76 16.49 1.22
N ARG A 114 -7.91 17.28 1.89
CA ARG A 114 -7.82 18.74 1.77
C ARG A 114 -6.68 19.18 0.85
N VAL A 115 -5.52 18.52 0.94
CA VAL A 115 -4.30 18.91 0.20
C VAL A 115 -3.98 18.00 -0.98
N GLY A 116 -4.68 16.88 -1.12
CA GLY A 116 -4.37 15.84 -2.09
C GLY A 116 -4.92 16.06 -3.50
N ARG A 117 -5.58 17.18 -3.82
CA ARG A 117 -6.13 17.40 -5.16
C ARG A 117 -5.02 17.41 -6.22
N LEU A 118 -5.15 16.55 -7.23
CA LEU A 118 -4.20 16.50 -8.35
C LEU A 118 -4.82 17.17 -9.57
N GLU A 119 -4.04 18.01 -10.24
CA GLU A 119 -4.45 18.75 -11.46
C GLU A 119 -3.59 18.37 -12.67
N ARG A 120 -2.63 17.46 -12.46
CA ARG A 120 -1.65 17.04 -13.46
C ARG A 120 -1.78 15.53 -13.68
N PRO A 121 -1.53 15.05 -14.90
CA PRO A 121 -1.50 13.63 -15.18
C PRO A 121 -0.49 12.91 -14.28
N VAL A 122 -0.85 11.74 -13.77
CA VAL A 122 -0.05 10.94 -12.85
C VAL A 122 0.51 9.74 -13.61
N GLU A 123 1.83 9.63 -13.61
CA GLU A 123 2.53 8.53 -14.28
C GLU A 123 2.88 7.41 -13.30
N LEU A 124 3.18 7.77 -12.05
CA LEU A 124 3.40 6.82 -10.97
C LEU A 124 2.74 7.31 -9.69
N LEU A 125 1.91 6.45 -9.08
CA LEU A 125 1.22 6.71 -7.82
C LEU A 125 1.64 5.67 -6.78
N PHE A 126 2.36 6.10 -5.75
CA PHE A 126 2.61 5.32 -4.54
C PHE A 126 1.55 5.63 -3.50
N LEU A 127 0.75 4.63 -3.11
CA LEU A 127 -0.43 4.78 -2.26
C LEU A 127 -0.26 4.05 -0.92
N ASP A 128 0.03 4.83 0.13
CA ASP A 128 0.18 4.35 1.52
C ASP A 128 -0.88 4.98 2.47
N VAL A 129 -1.49 6.11 2.08
CA VAL A 129 -2.59 6.74 2.83
C VAL A 129 -3.90 5.93 2.89
N ALA A 130 -4.03 4.82 2.17
CA ALA A 130 -5.28 4.05 2.04
C ALA A 130 -5.66 3.24 3.31
N LYS A 131 -5.44 3.80 4.51
CA LYS A 131 -5.65 3.18 5.83
C LYS A 131 -7.12 3.06 6.25
N SER A 132 -8.07 3.48 5.41
CA SER A 132 -9.50 3.25 5.62
C SER A 132 -10.25 3.06 4.29
N PRO A 133 -11.44 2.43 4.30
CA PRO A 133 -12.30 2.35 3.11
C PRO A 133 -12.58 3.72 2.49
N TYR A 134 -12.79 4.73 3.34
CA TYR A 134 -13.04 6.10 2.91
C TYR A 134 -11.85 6.70 2.17
N LEU A 135 -10.63 6.54 2.70
CA LEU A 135 -9.42 7.07 2.05
C LEU A 135 -9.09 6.31 0.75
N ASN A 136 -9.31 5.00 0.71
CA ASN A 136 -9.20 4.22 -0.53
C ASN A 136 -10.19 4.71 -1.59
N ALA A 137 -11.47 4.88 -1.23
CA ALA A 137 -12.49 5.41 -2.15
C ALA A 137 -12.17 6.84 -2.61
N TYR A 138 -11.60 7.67 -1.72
CA TYR A 138 -11.13 9.01 -2.07
C TYR A 138 -10.02 8.95 -3.14
N ALA A 139 -8.98 8.13 -2.94
CA ALA A 139 -7.89 7.98 -3.90
C ALA A 139 -8.41 7.49 -5.26
N LEU A 140 -9.27 6.47 -5.28
CA LEU A 140 -9.90 5.97 -6.49
C LEU A 140 -10.72 7.06 -7.21
N ARG A 141 -11.46 7.89 -6.49
CA ARG A 141 -12.30 8.92 -7.10
C ARG A 141 -11.52 10.15 -7.58
N HIS A 142 -10.45 10.51 -6.89
CA HIS A 142 -9.80 11.81 -7.09
C HIS A 142 -8.41 11.73 -7.74
N TRP A 143 -7.75 10.56 -7.68
CA TRP A 143 -6.41 10.38 -8.23
C TRP A 143 -6.39 9.47 -9.44
N PHE A 144 -7.16 8.37 -9.41
CA PHE A 144 -7.16 7.42 -10.52
C PHE A 144 -7.68 8.01 -11.86
N PRO A 145 -8.61 8.98 -11.89
CA PRO A 145 -8.99 9.64 -13.15
C PRO A 145 -7.86 10.47 -13.78
N ASN A 146 -6.85 10.85 -12.99
CA ASN A 146 -5.70 11.61 -13.47
C ASN A 146 -4.55 10.69 -13.91
N LEU A 147 -4.67 9.37 -13.82
CA LEU A 147 -3.63 8.47 -14.31
C LEU A 147 -3.41 8.68 -15.80
N THR A 148 -2.17 8.53 -16.23
CA THR A 148 -1.81 8.44 -17.66
C THR A 148 -2.04 7.03 -18.18
N ASP A 149 -2.05 6.86 -19.50
CA ASP A 149 -1.96 5.52 -20.09
C ASP A 149 -0.65 4.85 -19.66
N SER A 150 -0.71 3.55 -19.34
CA SER A 150 0.42 2.79 -18.78
C SER A 150 0.92 3.27 -17.41
N ALA A 151 0.14 4.09 -16.69
CA ALA A 151 0.52 4.54 -15.35
C ALA A 151 0.74 3.38 -14.39
N ILE A 152 1.68 3.58 -13.47
CA ILE A 152 2.01 2.61 -12.44
C ILE A 152 1.37 3.01 -11.12
N VAL A 153 0.68 2.08 -10.49
CA VAL A 153 0.14 2.24 -9.14
C VAL A 153 0.80 1.22 -8.23
N VAL A 154 1.42 1.73 -7.18
CA VAL A 154 2.04 0.95 -6.11
C VAL A 154 1.12 1.01 -4.90
N GLN A 155 0.62 -0.15 -4.47
CA GLN A 155 -0.27 -0.29 -3.33
C GLN A 155 0.51 -0.79 -2.12
N GLN A 156 0.76 0.08 -1.14
CA GLN A 156 1.37 -0.30 0.14
C GLN A 156 0.31 -0.98 1.03
N ASP A 157 0.74 -1.88 1.92
CA ASP A 157 -0.14 -2.68 2.80
C ASP A 157 -1.18 -3.52 2.01
N PHE A 158 -0.94 -3.80 0.73
CA PHE A 158 -1.86 -4.53 -0.14
C PHE A 158 -2.25 -5.90 0.45
N TYR A 159 -1.29 -6.54 1.12
CA TYR A 159 -1.44 -7.85 1.74
C TYR A 159 -1.97 -7.81 3.18
N SER A 160 -2.14 -6.63 3.77
CA SER A 160 -2.55 -6.46 5.16
C SER A 160 -4.03 -6.85 5.35
N PRO A 161 -4.33 -7.80 6.26
CA PRO A 161 -5.72 -8.15 6.59
C PRO A 161 -6.48 -7.08 7.37
N ALA A 162 -5.83 -5.97 7.73
CA ALA A 162 -6.51 -4.78 8.25
C ALA A 162 -7.08 -3.92 7.10
N HIS A 163 -6.45 -3.95 5.92
CA HIS A 163 -6.71 -3.06 4.78
C HIS A 163 -7.26 -3.81 3.54
N HIS A 164 -8.03 -4.88 3.76
CA HIS A 164 -8.60 -5.73 2.70
C HIS A 164 -9.34 -5.00 1.56
N TRP A 165 -9.83 -3.78 1.80
CA TRP A 165 -10.44 -2.95 0.77
C TRP A 165 -9.47 -2.57 -0.36
N ILE A 166 -8.16 -2.54 -0.11
CA ILE A 166 -7.14 -2.26 -1.14
C ILE A 166 -7.11 -3.41 -2.16
N ALA A 167 -6.96 -4.65 -1.68
CA ALA A 167 -6.98 -5.83 -2.55
C ALA A 167 -8.35 -6.03 -3.22
N SER A 168 -9.44 -5.74 -2.50
CA SER A 168 -10.79 -5.83 -3.05
C SER A 168 -11.02 -4.81 -4.17
N SER A 169 -10.59 -3.55 -4.00
CA SER A 169 -10.76 -2.54 -5.06
C SER A 169 -9.90 -2.86 -6.28
N MET A 170 -8.67 -3.35 -6.10
CA MET A 170 -7.85 -3.80 -7.23
C MET A 170 -8.44 -5.02 -7.94
N GLY A 171 -9.09 -5.93 -7.20
CA GLY A 171 -9.87 -7.03 -7.76
C GLY A 171 -11.00 -6.56 -8.69
N ALA A 172 -11.68 -5.46 -8.34
CA ALA A 172 -12.72 -4.84 -9.17
C ALA A 172 -12.15 -4.18 -10.44
N LEU A 173 -10.85 -3.88 -10.46
CA LEU A 173 -10.17 -3.17 -11.55
C LEU A 173 -9.29 -4.09 -12.41
N LEU A 174 -9.36 -5.41 -12.23
CA LEU A 174 -8.50 -6.37 -12.94
C LEU A 174 -8.56 -6.25 -14.47
N ASP A 175 -9.73 -5.92 -15.02
CA ASP A 175 -9.90 -5.72 -16.46
C ASP A 175 -9.21 -4.46 -17.00
N HIS A 176 -8.70 -3.59 -16.12
CA HIS A 176 -7.96 -2.37 -16.48
C HIS A 176 -6.46 -2.45 -16.19
N VAL A 177 -5.99 -3.48 -15.45
CA VAL A 177 -4.61 -3.54 -14.96
C VAL A 177 -3.88 -4.82 -15.34
N ASP A 178 -2.56 -4.69 -15.41
CA ASP A 178 -1.62 -5.80 -15.37
C ASP A 178 -0.90 -5.80 -14.02
N VAL A 179 -0.77 -6.98 -13.41
CA VAL A 179 0.04 -7.13 -12.19
C VAL A 179 1.50 -7.15 -12.62
N LEU A 180 2.23 -6.10 -12.28
CA LEU A 180 3.64 -5.94 -12.66
C LEU A 180 4.57 -6.62 -11.65
N THR A 181 4.30 -6.38 -10.36
CA THR A 181 4.98 -7.02 -9.25
C THR A 181 3.91 -7.55 -8.33
N GLU A 182 3.82 -8.87 -8.19
CA GLU A 182 2.85 -9.45 -7.25
C GLU A 182 3.19 -9.03 -5.82
N ARG A 183 4.45 -9.18 -5.38
CA ARG A 183 4.82 -8.84 -4.01
C ARG A 183 6.29 -8.43 -3.87
N VAL A 184 6.51 -7.35 -3.13
CA VAL A 184 7.77 -6.99 -2.46
C VAL A 184 7.39 -6.44 -1.09
N GLY A 185 7.88 -7.03 0.00
CA GLY A 185 7.36 -6.71 1.34
C GLY A 185 5.83 -6.89 1.44
N GLU A 186 5.12 -5.82 1.78
CA GLU A 186 3.64 -5.75 1.78
C GLU A 186 3.04 -5.11 0.53
N THR A 187 3.90 -4.73 -0.41
CA THR A 187 3.58 -3.92 -1.56
C THR A 187 3.26 -4.77 -2.79
N ALA A 188 2.24 -4.36 -3.56
CA ALA A 188 1.94 -4.87 -4.89
C ALA A 188 1.97 -3.73 -5.92
N VAL A 189 2.39 -4.03 -7.16
CA VAL A 189 2.53 -3.04 -8.23
C VAL A 189 1.68 -3.42 -9.43
N PHE A 190 0.92 -2.44 -9.91
CA PHE A 190 -0.01 -2.58 -11.03
C PHE A 190 0.35 -1.58 -12.12
N ARG A 191 0.28 -2.03 -13.38
CA ARG A 191 0.31 -1.15 -14.56
C ARG A 191 -1.11 -1.01 -15.09
N PHE A 192 -1.63 0.20 -15.12
CA PHE A 192 -2.92 0.50 -15.73
C PHE A 192 -2.78 0.60 -17.24
N ARG A 193 -3.55 -0.16 -18.00
CA ARG A 193 -3.55 -0.06 -19.47
C ARG A 193 -4.07 1.31 -19.90
N THR A 194 -5.21 1.69 -19.34
CA THR A 194 -5.85 3.00 -19.45
C THR A 194 -6.54 3.33 -18.13
N PRO A 195 -6.77 4.62 -17.81
CA PRO A 195 -7.57 5.01 -16.65
C PRO A 195 -8.98 4.43 -16.73
N PRO A 196 -9.52 3.81 -15.66
CA PRO A 196 -10.91 3.37 -15.63
C PRO A 196 -11.86 4.57 -15.61
N ASP A 197 -13.09 4.39 -16.08
CA ASP A 197 -14.09 5.46 -16.00
C ASP A 197 -14.53 5.74 -14.55
N ALA A 198 -15.15 6.90 -14.35
CA ALA A 198 -15.56 7.35 -13.03
C ALA A 198 -16.57 6.40 -12.34
N ALA A 199 -17.45 5.74 -13.11
CA ALA A 199 -18.45 4.83 -12.54
C ALA A 199 -17.77 3.56 -12.00
N THR A 200 -16.82 3.03 -12.76
CA THR A 200 -15.99 1.88 -12.39
C THR A 200 -15.18 2.17 -11.14
N LEU A 201 -14.55 3.35 -11.05
CA LEU A 201 -13.78 3.77 -9.87
C LEU A 201 -14.66 3.94 -8.63
N VAL A 202 -15.86 4.48 -8.79
CA VAL A 202 -16.84 4.59 -7.69
C VAL A 202 -17.26 3.21 -7.21
N GLU A 203 -17.56 2.28 -8.11
CA GLU A 203 -17.96 0.91 -7.74
C GLU A 203 -16.82 0.15 -7.05
N ALA A 204 -15.59 0.24 -7.58
CA ALA A 204 -14.40 -0.37 -6.98
C ALA A 204 -14.13 0.12 -5.55
N GLY A 205 -14.48 1.38 -5.24
CA GLY A 205 -14.31 1.97 -3.90
C GLY A 205 -15.40 1.59 -2.89
N ARG A 206 -16.46 0.87 -3.28
CA ARG A 206 -17.56 0.53 -2.36
C ARG A 206 -17.21 -0.60 -1.41
N THR A 207 -17.48 -0.37 -0.13
CA THR A 207 -17.36 -1.40 0.92
C THR A 207 -18.68 -1.66 1.65
N ASP A 208 -19.76 -1.00 1.25
CA ASP A 208 -21.11 -1.17 1.82
C ASP A 208 -21.84 -2.41 1.27
N ARG A 209 -21.20 -3.16 0.38
CA ARG A 209 -21.69 -4.41 -0.22
C ARG A 209 -20.71 -5.57 0.06
N PRO A 210 -20.71 -6.14 1.28
CA PRO A 210 -19.68 -7.11 1.69
C PRO A 210 -19.53 -8.31 0.76
N ALA A 211 -20.64 -8.85 0.24
CA ALA A 211 -20.60 -9.96 -0.72
C ALA A 211 -19.90 -9.59 -2.03
N GLN A 212 -20.09 -8.34 -2.51
CA GLN A 212 -19.43 -7.84 -3.71
C GLN A 212 -17.93 -7.58 -3.44
N SER A 213 -17.59 -6.98 -2.31
CA SER A 213 -16.17 -6.80 -1.92
C SER A 213 -15.46 -8.13 -1.79
N LEU A 214 -16.12 -9.15 -1.23
CA LEU A 214 -15.60 -10.52 -1.13
C LEU A 214 -15.41 -11.15 -2.52
N HIS A 215 -16.37 -10.96 -3.43
CA HIS A 215 -16.24 -11.41 -4.81
C HIS A 215 -15.03 -10.78 -5.51
N TYR A 216 -14.81 -9.48 -5.35
CA TYR A 216 -13.64 -8.83 -5.94
C TYR A 216 -12.32 -9.29 -5.29
N LEU A 217 -12.30 -9.48 -3.97
CA LEU A 217 -11.15 -10.08 -3.30
C LEU A 217 -10.84 -11.48 -3.86
N ASP A 218 -11.86 -12.29 -4.14
CA ASP A 218 -11.69 -13.61 -4.75
C ASP A 218 -11.11 -13.54 -6.16
N GLN A 219 -11.54 -12.56 -6.97
CA GLN A 219 -10.93 -12.32 -8.29
C GLN A 219 -9.43 -11.99 -8.14
N MET A 220 -9.09 -11.11 -7.19
CA MET A 220 -7.70 -10.74 -6.94
C MET A 220 -6.86 -11.93 -6.45
N ILE A 221 -7.38 -12.74 -5.53
CA ILE A 221 -6.72 -13.98 -5.07
C ILE A 221 -6.49 -14.94 -6.26
N GLY A 222 -7.48 -15.09 -7.13
CA GLY A 222 -7.39 -15.92 -8.33
C GLY A 222 -6.31 -15.47 -9.32
N ARG A 223 -6.00 -14.16 -9.35
CA ARG A 223 -4.99 -13.57 -10.24
C ARG A 223 -3.56 -13.81 -9.78
N LEU A 224 -3.32 -13.94 -8.48
CA LEU A 224 -1.99 -14.09 -7.89
C LEU A 224 -1.45 -15.53 -8.00
N SER A 225 -0.13 -15.67 -8.03
CA SER A 225 0.55 -16.95 -7.84
C SER A 225 0.24 -17.56 -6.47
N ALA A 226 0.36 -18.88 -6.36
CA ALA A 226 -0.01 -19.62 -5.15
C ALA A 226 0.74 -19.15 -3.89
N GLU A 227 1.98 -18.69 -4.03
CA GLU A 227 2.82 -18.21 -2.92
C GLU A 227 2.36 -16.86 -2.35
N ASN A 228 1.65 -16.03 -3.13
CA ASN A 228 1.24 -14.69 -2.73
C ASN A 228 -0.23 -14.60 -2.29
N ARG A 229 -1.02 -15.66 -2.48
CA ARG A 229 -2.42 -15.75 -2.02
C ARG A 229 -2.62 -15.75 -0.51
N PRO A 230 -1.77 -16.38 0.32
CA PRO A 230 -2.12 -16.64 1.71
C PRO A 230 -2.51 -15.39 2.54
N PRO A 231 -1.82 -14.23 2.46
CA PRO A 231 -2.24 -13.02 3.19
C PRO A 231 -3.65 -12.53 2.83
N LEU A 232 -4.02 -12.63 1.55
CA LEU A 232 -5.37 -12.29 1.11
C LEU A 232 -6.41 -13.34 1.53
N LEU A 233 -6.03 -14.61 1.67
CA LEU A 233 -6.91 -15.64 2.25
C LEU A 233 -7.20 -15.37 3.74
N ILE A 234 -6.25 -14.84 4.51
CA ILE A 234 -6.54 -14.36 5.88
C ILE A 234 -7.54 -13.21 5.85
N SER A 235 -7.37 -12.26 4.92
CA SER A 235 -8.31 -11.15 4.72
C SER A 235 -9.72 -11.68 4.43
N LYS A 236 -9.83 -12.65 3.52
CA LYS A 236 -11.07 -13.35 3.19
C LYS A 236 -11.71 -14.01 4.41
N ALA A 237 -10.95 -14.77 5.19
CA ALA A 237 -11.45 -15.43 6.40
C ALA A 237 -12.00 -14.40 7.42
N LYS A 238 -11.29 -13.27 7.62
CA LYS A 238 -11.77 -12.20 8.51
C LYS A 238 -13.05 -11.55 8.00
N MET A 239 -13.19 -11.33 6.69
CA MET A 239 -14.41 -10.80 6.08
C MET A 239 -15.60 -11.78 6.25
N LEU A 240 -15.40 -13.06 5.94
CA LEU A 240 -16.41 -14.11 6.11
C LEU A 240 -16.88 -14.20 7.56
N ASN A 241 -15.96 -14.24 8.52
CA ASN A 241 -16.31 -14.30 9.94
C ASN A 241 -17.13 -13.07 10.38
N ARG A 242 -16.78 -11.86 9.92
CA ARG A 242 -17.56 -10.63 10.21
C ARG A 242 -18.97 -10.65 9.61
N SER A 243 -19.15 -11.36 8.49
CA SER A 243 -20.45 -11.53 7.84
C SER A 243 -21.29 -12.69 8.40
N GLY A 244 -20.81 -13.40 9.42
CA GLY A 244 -21.50 -14.55 10.03
C GLY A 244 -21.20 -15.90 9.38
N ALA A 245 -20.38 -15.94 8.33
CA ALA A 245 -19.92 -17.16 7.65
C ALA A 245 -18.69 -17.76 8.36
N SER A 246 -18.79 -18.00 9.68
CA SER A 246 -17.65 -18.45 10.49
C SER A 246 -17.16 -19.85 10.14
N ALA A 247 -18.02 -20.74 9.62
CA ALA A 247 -17.61 -22.08 9.20
C ALA A 247 -16.62 -22.02 8.02
N ASP A 248 -16.96 -21.26 6.98
CA ASP A 248 -16.12 -21.06 5.80
C ASP A 248 -14.80 -20.35 6.17
N ALA A 249 -14.87 -19.37 7.08
CA ALA A 249 -13.67 -18.69 7.60
C ALA A 249 -12.71 -19.66 8.30
N LYS A 250 -13.24 -20.59 9.12
CA LYS A 250 -12.44 -21.62 9.81
C LYS A 250 -11.82 -22.62 8.84
N GLU A 251 -12.55 -23.00 7.79
CA GLU A 251 -12.04 -23.91 6.75
C GLU A 251 -10.82 -23.31 6.05
N ILE A 252 -10.90 -22.03 5.63
CA ILE A 252 -9.77 -21.32 5.03
C ILE A 252 -8.55 -21.32 5.97
N LEU A 253 -8.74 -21.03 7.26
CA LEU A 253 -7.62 -21.02 8.22
C LEU A 253 -7.02 -22.42 8.45
N ARG A 254 -7.83 -23.47 8.41
CA ARG A 254 -7.36 -24.86 8.51
C ARG A 254 -6.51 -25.23 7.29
N ASP A 255 -6.96 -24.88 6.09
CA ASP A 255 -6.23 -25.14 4.85
C ASP A 255 -4.89 -24.39 4.83
N LEU A 256 -4.86 -23.16 5.33
CA LEU A 256 -3.63 -22.38 5.46
C LEU A 256 -2.60 -23.04 6.39
N LEU A 257 -3.04 -23.72 7.46
CA LEU A 257 -2.16 -24.47 8.36
C LEU A 257 -1.63 -25.76 7.74
N GLY A 258 -2.40 -26.39 6.85
CA GLY A 258 -1.97 -27.56 6.09
C GLY A 258 -1.04 -27.23 4.92
N GLY A 259 -0.93 -25.94 4.55
CA GLY A 259 -0.15 -25.45 3.43
C GLY A 259 1.35 -25.22 3.73
N THR A 260 2.10 -24.81 2.71
CA THR A 260 3.49 -24.39 2.88
C THR A 260 3.53 -22.97 3.46
N PRO A 261 4.33 -22.70 4.51
CA PRO A 261 4.45 -21.35 5.08
C PRO A 261 4.92 -20.31 4.06
N VAL A 262 4.39 -19.08 4.13
CA VAL A 262 4.91 -17.94 3.37
C VAL A 262 6.19 -17.44 4.04
N ARG A 263 7.31 -18.11 3.74
CA ARG A 263 8.61 -17.89 4.41
C ARG A 263 9.17 -16.47 4.26
N SER A 264 8.71 -15.73 3.26
CA SER A 264 9.24 -14.40 2.90
C SER A 264 8.53 -13.22 3.56
N MET A 265 7.67 -13.42 4.56
CA MET A 265 6.88 -12.33 5.15
C MET A 265 6.82 -12.43 6.68
N PRO A 266 7.68 -11.74 7.44
CA PRO A 266 7.71 -11.85 8.91
C PRO A 266 6.36 -11.57 9.59
N LYS A 267 5.59 -10.61 9.07
CA LYS A 267 4.26 -10.24 9.59
C LYS A 267 3.16 -11.28 9.31
N TRP A 268 3.37 -12.19 8.37
CA TRP A 268 2.42 -13.26 8.04
C TRP A 268 2.03 -14.07 9.29
N ASN A 269 3.02 -14.50 10.06
CA ASN A 269 2.82 -15.29 11.27
C ASN A 269 2.02 -14.51 12.33
N GLN A 270 2.23 -13.20 12.44
CA GLN A 270 1.46 -12.35 13.34
C GLN A 270 -0.01 -12.27 12.91
N TRP A 271 -0.27 -12.08 11.62
CA TRP A 271 -1.63 -12.01 11.09
C TRP A 271 -2.37 -13.34 11.18
N LEU A 272 -1.71 -14.44 10.85
CA LEU A 272 -2.29 -15.78 10.97
C LEU A 272 -2.61 -16.09 12.42
N SER A 273 -1.66 -15.88 13.34
CA SER A 273 -1.89 -16.05 14.77
C SER A 273 -3.07 -15.22 15.28
N SER A 274 -3.15 -13.95 14.89
CA SER A 274 -4.28 -13.07 15.25
C SER A 274 -5.62 -13.58 14.70
N ALA A 275 -5.65 -14.03 13.44
CA ALA A 275 -6.86 -14.58 12.83
C ALA A 275 -7.31 -15.87 13.52
N LEU A 276 -6.36 -16.77 13.85
CA LEU A 276 -6.65 -18.01 14.57
C LEU A 276 -7.21 -17.72 15.97
N GLN A 277 -6.63 -16.78 16.72
CA GLN A 277 -7.15 -16.41 18.06
C GLN A 277 -8.61 -15.95 18.04
N ILE A 278 -9.01 -15.25 16.98
CA ILE A 278 -10.36 -14.65 16.88
C ILE A 278 -11.35 -15.65 16.26
N ILE A 279 -10.94 -16.38 15.23
CA ILE A 279 -11.86 -17.13 14.36
C ILE A 279 -11.84 -18.62 14.70
N ALA A 280 -10.66 -19.19 14.97
CA ALA A 280 -10.45 -20.62 15.12
C ALA A 280 -9.46 -20.94 16.26
N PRO A 281 -9.75 -20.55 17.51
CA PRO A 281 -8.80 -20.70 18.63
C PRO A 281 -8.41 -22.15 18.87
N GLU A 282 -9.27 -23.11 18.49
CA GLU A 282 -8.99 -24.54 18.54
C GLU A 282 -7.79 -24.99 17.67
N LEU A 283 -7.38 -24.18 16.70
CA LEU A 283 -6.27 -24.46 15.79
C LEU A 283 -4.93 -23.88 16.26
N LEU A 284 -4.90 -23.11 17.35
CA LEU A 284 -3.69 -22.43 17.83
C LEU A 284 -2.57 -23.37 18.25
N ASP A 285 -2.89 -24.50 18.88
CA ASP A 285 -1.88 -25.45 19.31
C ASP A 285 -1.22 -26.13 18.11
N THR A 286 -2.00 -26.45 17.08
CA THR A 286 -1.47 -26.95 15.81
C THR A 286 -0.53 -25.93 15.17
N TYR A 287 -0.92 -24.65 15.13
CA TYR A 287 -0.07 -23.58 14.62
C TYR A 287 1.25 -23.45 15.39
N ARG A 288 1.22 -23.51 16.73
CA ARG A 288 2.43 -23.43 17.57
C ARG A 288 3.41 -24.56 17.28
N THR A 289 2.92 -25.78 17.08
CA THR A 289 3.74 -26.94 16.70
C THR A 289 4.41 -26.75 15.34
N ILE A 290 3.72 -26.15 14.37
CA ILE A 290 4.23 -25.97 13.00
C ILE A 290 5.19 -24.77 12.92
N ALA A 291 4.90 -23.68 13.62
CA ALA A 291 5.67 -22.44 13.57
C ALA A 291 6.99 -22.49 14.36
N HIS A 292 7.07 -23.37 15.36
CA HIS A 292 8.24 -23.57 16.22
C HIS A 292 8.61 -25.07 16.31
N PRO A 293 9.04 -25.69 15.19
CA PRO A 293 9.40 -27.11 15.16
C PRO A 293 10.66 -27.43 15.96
#